data_AF-A0A9P9QE35-F1
#
_entry.id   AF-A0A9P9QE35-F1
#
_cell.length_a   1.000
_cell.length_b   1.000
_cell.length_c   1.000
_cell.angle_alpha   90.00
_cell.angle_beta   90.00
_cell.angle_gamma   90.00
#
_symmetry.space_group_name_H-M   'P 1'
#
loop_
_entity.id
_entity.type
_entity.pdbx_description
1 polymer ?
#
loop_
_entity_poly.entity_id
_entity_poly.type
_entity_poly.pdbx_seq_one_letter_code
_entity_poly.pdbx_strand_id
1 'polypeptide(L)'
;MRARVKISPKLLRKKILPEAGENSYITMTRGKELLGILFATRWMYQAKTIVWVTQLCVHRDHRNEGIAKSLLATLMTDKDYAVGILSSHPFSISAVARTFGNGSEDVDLDVMRLEARDIMASCPVAYVKDAKLRGALFEDEPEEGTISCADTQFWVDHQEPDEALNTIKDKRIRWPFGCLPEGHEYLLLVKLMGSDES
;
A
#
# COMPACT_ATOMS: atom_id res chain seq x y z
N MET A 1 2.15 -5.85 27.20
CA MET A 1 1.81 -7.15 26.56
C MET A 1 0.96 -6.85 25.33
N ARG A 2 1.56 -6.68 24.15
CA ARG A 2 0.86 -6.19 22.94
C ARG A 2 0.48 -7.37 22.05
N ALA A 3 -0.79 -7.41 21.64
CA ALA A 3 -1.37 -8.54 20.91
C ALA A 3 -0.89 -8.56 19.45
N ARG A 4 -0.39 -9.70 18.98
CA ARG A 4 -0.34 -10.00 17.53
C ARG A 4 -1.73 -9.76 16.95
N VAL A 5 -1.85 -8.90 15.94
CA VAL A 5 -3.13 -8.61 15.28
C VAL A 5 -3.68 -9.93 14.72
N LYS A 6 -4.70 -10.49 15.38
CA LYS A 6 -5.46 -11.64 14.90
C LYS A 6 -6.76 -11.12 14.32
N ILE A 7 -6.87 -11.11 13.00
CA ILE A 7 -8.14 -10.85 12.31
C ILE A 7 -8.92 -12.15 12.19
N SER A 8 -10.20 -12.15 12.57
CA SER A 8 -11.05 -13.33 12.35
C SER A 8 -11.41 -13.44 10.87
N PRO A 9 -11.69 -14.65 10.32
CA PRO A 9 -12.08 -14.81 8.92
C PRO A 9 -13.31 -13.97 8.53
N LYS A 10 -14.27 -13.81 9.45
CA LYS A 10 -15.45 -12.96 9.25
C LYS A 10 -15.08 -11.48 9.14
N LEU A 11 -14.16 -11.02 9.98
CA LEU A 11 -13.67 -9.65 9.97
C LEU A 11 -12.79 -9.38 8.75
N LEU A 12 -11.96 -10.35 8.34
CA LEU A 12 -11.17 -10.32 7.12
C LEU A 12 -12.06 -10.14 5.89
N ARG A 13 -13.08 -10.99 5.73
CA ARG A 13 -14.03 -10.87 4.62
C ARG A 13 -14.73 -9.52 4.62
N LYS A 14 -15.26 -9.09 5.78
CA LYS A 14 -16.00 -7.83 5.89
C LYS A 14 -15.13 -6.59 5.61
N LYS A 15 -13.87 -6.58 6.07
CA LYS A 15 -13.03 -5.37 6.03
C LYS A 15 -12.01 -5.32 4.91
N ILE A 16 -11.60 -6.48 4.38
CA ILE A 16 -10.45 -6.61 3.46
C ILE A 16 -10.88 -7.17 2.10
N LEU A 17 -12.00 -7.90 2.05
CA LEU A 17 -12.52 -8.54 0.83
C LEU A 17 -13.99 -8.14 0.58
N PRO A 18 -14.26 -6.86 0.29
CA PRO A 18 -15.62 -6.37 0.09
C PRO A 18 -16.31 -7.11 -1.06
N GLU A 19 -17.62 -7.32 -0.96
CA GLU A 19 -18.39 -7.97 -2.03
C GLU A 19 -18.43 -7.14 -3.33
N ALA A 20 -18.29 -5.82 -3.23
CA ALA A 20 -18.38 -4.87 -4.33
C ALA A 20 -17.05 -4.66 -5.10
N GLY A 21 -16.28 -5.74 -5.34
CA GLY A 21 -15.03 -5.69 -6.10
C GLY A 21 -14.50 -7.08 -6.43
N GLU A 22 -13.55 -7.14 -7.37
CA GLU A 22 -12.83 -8.37 -7.68
C GLU A 22 -11.66 -8.53 -6.69
N ASN A 23 -11.77 -9.46 -5.75
CA ASN A 23 -10.77 -9.65 -4.71
C ASN A 23 -9.76 -10.72 -5.12
N SER A 24 -8.47 -10.41 -4.93
CA SER A 24 -7.36 -11.35 -5.11
C SER A 24 -6.75 -11.75 -3.77
N TYR A 25 -6.44 -13.03 -3.65
CA TYR A 25 -5.74 -13.63 -2.53
C TYR A 25 -4.59 -14.47 -3.07
N ILE A 26 -3.35 -14.03 -2.82
CA ILE A 26 -2.15 -14.67 -3.33
C ILE A 26 -1.30 -15.11 -2.14
N THR A 27 -0.84 -16.35 -2.18
CA THR A 27 0.09 -16.88 -1.16
C THR A 27 1.33 -17.42 -1.82
N MET A 28 2.45 -17.30 -1.12
CA MET A 28 3.69 -17.94 -1.51
C MET A 28 4.11 -18.90 -0.41
N THR A 29 4.30 -20.17 -0.79
CA THR A 29 4.70 -21.23 0.13
C THR A 29 5.98 -21.91 -0.34
N ARG A 30 6.75 -22.44 0.62
CA ARG A 30 7.87 -23.35 0.36
C ARG A 30 7.58 -24.65 1.11
N GLY A 31 7.12 -25.66 0.38
CA GLY A 31 6.56 -26.87 0.99
C GLY A 31 5.30 -26.54 1.79
N LYS A 32 5.34 -26.78 3.12
CA LYS A 32 4.21 -26.49 4.04
C LYS A 32 4.31 -25.12 4.70
N GLU A 33 5.41 -24.39 4.49
CA GLU A 33 5.65 -23.11 5.13
C GLU A 33 5.03 -21.97 4.32
N LEU A 34 4.23 -21.12 4.96
CA LEU A 34 3.70 -19.89 4.37
C LEU A 34 4.72 -18.77 4.50
N LEU A 35 5.28 -18.34 3.38
CA LEU A 35 6.32 -17.31 3.34
C LEU A 35 5.74 -15.90 3.18
N GLY A 36 4.59 -15.78 2.52
CA GLY A 36 3.97 -14.48 2.32
C GLY A 36 2.55 -14.58 1.80
N ILE A 37 1.83 -13.48 1.98
CA ILE A 37 0.42 -13.33 1.69
C ILE A 37 0.17 -11.93 1.14
N LEU A 38 -0.68 -11.86 0.12
CA LEU A 38 -1.16 -10.62 -0.48
C LEU A 38 -2.67 -10.68 -0.60
N PHE A 39 -3.33 -9.60 -0.17
CA PHE A 39 -4.72 -9.33 -0.46
C PHE A 39 -4.81 -8.04 -1.27
N ALA A 40 -5.66 -8.05 -2.27
CA ALA A 40 -5.96 -6.88 -3.07
C ALA A 40 -7.41 -6.88 -3.55
N THR A 41 -7.92 -5.70 -3.86
CA THR A 41 -9.23 -5.52 -4.46
C THR A 41 -9.08 -4.72 -5.74
N ARG A 42 -9.71 -5.19 -6.82
CA ARG A 42 -9.78 -4.55 -8.12
C ARG A 42 -11.19 -4.06 -8.38
N TRP A 43 -11.33 -2.86 -8.91
CA TRP A 43 -12.62 -2.29 -9.31
C TRP A 43 -12.45 -1.30 -10.47
N MET A 44 -13.56 -0.94 -11.10
CA MET A 44 -13.59 0.05 -12.16
C MET A 44 -14.00 1.41 -11.61
N TYR A 45 -13.23 2.45 -11.94
CA TYR A 45 -13.53 3.84 -11.63
C TYR A 45 -13.31 4.70 -12.88
N GLN A 46 -14.34 5.40 -13.36
CA GLN A 46 -14.27 6.22 -14.58
C GLN A 46 -13.62 5.50 -15.78
N ALA A 47 -14.04 4.26 -16.05
CA ALA A 47 -13.48 3.39 -17.09
C ALA A 47 -11.99 3.00 -16.93
N LYS A 48 -11.35 3.35 -15.80
CA LYS A 48 -10.01 2.91 -15.41
C LYS A 48 -10.11 1.75 -14.42
N THR A 49 -9.30 0.71 -14.61
CA THR A 49 -9.23 -0.41 -13.66
C THR A 49 -8.23 -0.07 -12.55
N ILE A 50 -8.70 0.04 -11.32
CA ILE A 50 -7.86 0.32 -10.16
C ILE A 50 -7.64 -0.97 -9.38
N VAL A 51 -6.40 -1.20 -8.94
CA VAL A 51 -6.03 -2.26 -8.00
C VAL A 51 -5.59 -1.63 -6.69
N TRP A 52 -6.05 -2.16 -5.57
CA TRP A 52 -5.61 -1.70 -4.26
C TRP A 52 -5.10 -2.86 -3.43
N VAL A 53 -3.84 -2.79 -3.03
CA VAL A 53 -3.23 -3.75 -2.11
C VAL A 53 -3.74 -3.43 -0.70
N THR A 54 -4.61 -4.28 -0.18
CA THR A 54 -5.21 -4.08 1.14
C THR A 54 -4.33 -4.64 2.24
N GLN A 55 -3.55 -5.69 1.95
CA GLN A 55 -2.53 -6.25 2.84
C GLN A 55 -1.40 -6.89 2.04
N LEU A 56 -0.16 -6.68 2.50
CA LEU A 56 1.03 -7.37 2.02
C LEU A 56 1.87 -7.75 3.23
N CYS A 57 2.04 -9.05 3.48
CA CYS A 57 2.83 -9.53 4.61
C CYS A 57 3.80 -10.61 4.16
N VAL A 58 5.07 -10.45 4.54
CA VAL A 58 6.12 -11.45 4.36
C VAL A 58 6.59 -11.91 5.72
N HIS A 59 6.73 -13.23 5.88
CA HIS A 59 7.24 -13.83 7.09
C HIS A 59 8.60 -13.22 7.44
N ARG A 60 8.77 -12.82 8.72
CA ARG A 60 9.95 -12.07 9.20
C ARG A 60 11.29 -12.70 8.80
N ASP A 61 11.37 -14.02 8.87
CA ASP A 61 12.61 -14.77 8.64
C ASP A 61 12.94 -14.95 7.15
N HIS A 62 12.02 -14.57 6.25
CA HIS A 62 12.17 -14.65 4.80
C HIS A 62 12.05 -13.27 4.11
N ARG A 63 12.18 -12.19 4.89
CA ARG A 63 12.20 -10.82 4.34
C ARG A 63 13.48 -10.59 3.56
N ASN A 64 13.43 -9.66 2.60
CA ASN A 64 14.52 -9.36 1.66
C ASN A 64 14.89 -10.50 0.68
N GLU A 65 14.11 -11.59 0.61
CA GLU A 65 14.28 -12.67 -0.39
C GLU A 65 13.48 -12.45 -1.69
N GLY A 66 13.02 -11.23 -1.95
CA GLY A 66 12.21 -10.92 -3.15
C GLY A 66 10.75 -11.40 -3.11
N ILE A 67 10.30 -11.99 -1.98
CA ILE A 67 8.95 -12.56 -1.81
C ILE A 67 7.83 -11.56 -2.11
N ALA A 68 7.92 -10.36 -1.53
CA ALA A 68 6.92 -9.32 -1.75
C ALA A 68 6.80 -8.94 -3.23
N LYS A 69 7.95 -8.80 -3.90
CA LYS A 69 8.01 -8.49 -5.34
C LYS A 69 7.36 -9.60 -6.16
N SER A 70 7.63 -10.87 -5.86
CA SER A 70 7.02 -12.01 -6.55
C SER A 70 5.50 -12.04 -6.39
N LEU A 71 4.99 -11.83 -5.16
CA LEU A 71 3.55 -11.74 -4.90
C LEU A 71 2.90 -10.58 -5.67
N LEU A 72 3.52 -9.41 -5.65
CA LEU A 72 3.03 -8.23 -6.36
C LEU A 72 3.06 -8.43 -7.89
N ALA A 73 4.13 -9.01 -8.44
CA ALA A 73 4.22 -9.27 -9.88
C ALA A 73 3.10 -10.20 -10.41
N THR A 74 2.58 -11.10 -9.57
CA THR A 74 1.45 -11.97 -9.94
C THR A 74 0.08 -11.30 -9.85
N LEU A 75 -0.02 -10.11 -9.25
CA LEU A 75 -1.29 -9.43 -9.00
C LEU A 75 -1.84 -8.71 -10.24
N MET A 76 -0.96 -8.16 -11.07
CA MET A 76 -1.31 -7.16 -12.09
C MET A 76 -1.58 -7.77 -13.45
N THR A 77 -2.43 -7.09 -14.22
CA THR A 77 -2.74 -7.38 -15.62
C THR A 77 -2.41 -6.17 -16.49
N ASP A 78 -2.33 -6.38 -17.81
CA ASP A 78 -2.10 -5.34 -18.82
C ASP A 78 -3.21 -4.28 -18.89
N LYS A 79 -4.39 -4.56 -18.31
CA LYS A 79 -5.55 -3.66 -18.28
C LYS A 79 -5.64 -2.80 -17.03
N ASP A 80 -4.76 -3.02 -16.07
CA ASP A 80 -4.76 -2.25 -14.83
C ASP A 80 -4.19 -0.85 -15.09
N TYR A 81 -4.86 0.19 -14.58
CA TYR A 81 -4.49 1.58 -14.76
C TYR A 81 -3.59 2.10 -13.64
N ALA A 82 -3.91 1.74 -12.39
CA ALA A 82 -3.16 2.19 -11.22
C ALA A 82 -3.24 1.17 -10.10
N VAL A 83 -2.21 1.19 -9.25
CA VAL A 83 -2.13 0.38 -8.04
C VAL A 83 -1.89 1.26 -6.81
N GLY A 84 -2.72 1.10 -5.79
CA GLY A 84 -2.62 1.84 -4.53
C GLY A 84 -2.35 0.95 -3.33
N ILE A 85 -1.79 1.54 -2.27
CA ILE A 85 -1.58 0.91 -0.98
C ILE A 85 -1.61 1.95 0.14
N LEU A 86 -2.23 1.57 1.27
CA LEU A 86 -2.00 2.18 2.57
C LEU A 86 -1.18 1.20 3.41
N SER A 87 -0.07 1.67 3.97
CA SER A 87 0.70 0.87 4.92
C SER A 87 1.51 1.73 5.86
N SER A 88 1.53 1.37 7.14
CA SER A 88 2.48 1.93 8.10
C SER A 88 3.92 1.47 7.85
N HIS A 89 4.14 0.39 7.08
CA HIS A 89 5.47 -0.19 6.95
C HIS A 89 6.21 0.29 5.68
N PRO A 90 7.36 0.98 5.81
CA PRO A 90 8.09 1.54 4.67
C PRO A 90 8.51 0.52 3.60
N PHE A 91 8.88 -0.70 4.01
CA PHE A 91 9.21 -1.79 3.08
C PHE A 91 8.03 -2.24 2.21
N SER A 92 6.79 -2.17 2.70
CA SER A 92 5.60 -2.50 1.90
C SER A 92 5.37 -1.46 0.81
N ILE A 93 5.41 -0.17 1.17
CA ILE A 93 5.34 0.96 0.23
C ILE A 93 6.47 0.86 -0.82
N SER A 94 7.69 0.64 -0.34
CA SER A 94 8.88 0.41 -1.15
C SER A 94 8.75 -0.77 -2.11
N ALA A 95 8.10 -1.86 -1.70
CA ALA A 95 7.91 -3.03 -2.54
C ALA A 95 6.93 -2.74 -3.68
N VAL A 96 5.82 -2.04 -3.41
CA VAL A 96 4.86 -1.59 -4.43
C VAL A 96 5.53 -0.62 -5.40
N ALA A 97 6.21 0.41 -4.89
CA ALA A 97 6.90 1.41 -5.70
C ALA A 97 7.96 0.79 -6.63
N ARG A 98 8.75 -0.18 -6.13
CA ARG A 98 9.77 -0.88 -6.93
C ARG A 98 9.21 -1.89 -7.91
N THR A 99 8.03 -2.45 -7.65
CA THR A 99 7.45 -3.47 -8.53
C THR A 99 6.71 -2.84 -9.70
N PHE A 100 6.05 -1.70 -9.47
CA PHE A 100 5.13 -1.10 -10.44
C PHE A 100 5.51 0.30 -10.92
N GLY A 101 6.57 0.88 -10.37
CA GLY A 101 7.13 2.15 -10.80
C GLY A 101 8.66 2.09 -10.81
N ASN A 102 9.29 3.25 -10.67
CA ASN A 102 10.75 3.40 -10.70
C ASN A 102 11.41 3.31 -9.31
N GLY A 103 10.70 2.75 -8.32
CA GLY A 103 11.15 2.74 -6.92
C GLY A 103 10.61 3.92 -6.10
N SER A 104 10.95 3.94 -4.80
CA SER A 104 10.50 4.99 -3.88
C SER A 104 11.18 6.34 -4.14
N GLU A 105 12.32 6.32 -4.82
CA GLU A 105 13.14 7.47 -5.17
C GLU A 105 12.56 8.35 -6.28
N ASP A 106 11.71 7.77 -7.11
CA ASP A 106 11.13 8.36 -8.32
C ASP A 106 9.61 8.10 -8.37
N VAL A 107 8.94 8.48 -7.28
CA VAL A 107 7.48 8.44 -7.16
C VAL A 107 6.90 9.74 -7.71
N ASP A 108 5.94 9.61 -8.63
CA ASP A 108 5.15 10.73 -9.13
C ASP A 108 4.15 11.19 -8.04
N LEU A 109 4.52 12.27 -7.35
CA LEU A 109 3.67 12.86 -6.30
C LEU A 109 2.46 13.60 -6.88
N ASP A 110 2.51 14.02 -8.15
CA ASP A 110 1.41 14.76 -8.78
C ASP A 110 0.24 13.81 -9.06
N VAL A 111 0.52 12.57 -9.49
CA VAL A 111 -0.52 11.52 -9.60
C VAL A 111 -1.24 11.33 -8.27
N MET A 112 -0.51 11.22 -7.15
CA MET A 112 -1.13 11.08 -5.83
C MET A 112 -1.96 12.32 -5.47
N ARG A 113 -1.39 13.52 -5.65
CA ARG A 113 -2.07 14.78 -5.36
C ARG A 113 -3.39 14.93 -6.12
N LEU A 114 -3.42 14.54 -7.39
CA LEU A 114 -4.55 14.73 -8.29
C LEU A 114 -5.61 13.62 -8.17
N GLU A 115 -5.21 12.36 -8.02
CA GLU A 115 -6.13 11.23 -8.18
C GLU A 115 -6.45 10.49 -6.87
N ALA A 116 -5.62 10.59 -5.82
CA ALA A 116 -5.77 9.74 -4.63
C ALA A 116 -7.12 9.92 -3.92
N ARG A 117 -7.61 11.17 -3.81
CA ARG A 117 -8.87 11.48 -3.13
C ARG A 117 -10.05 10.75 -3.76
N ASP A 118 -10.16 10.87 -5.07
CA ASP A 118 -11.27 10.31 -5.84
C ASP A 118 -11.18 8.79 -5.94
N ILE A 119 -9.98 8.26 -6.15
CA ILE A 119 -9.73 6.81 -6.18
C ILE A 119 -10.08 6.18 -4.83
N MET A 120 -9.59 6.75 -3.72
CA MET A 120 -9.90 6.22 -2.39
C MET A 120 -11.40 6.32 -2.10
N ALA A 121 -12.05 7.45 -2.37
CA ALA A 121 -13.50 7.61 -2.16
C ALA A 121 -14.36 6.61 -2.97
N SER A 122 -13.85 6.15 -4.12
CA SER A 122 -14.49 5.11 -4.94
C SER A 122 -14.20 3.68 -4.49
N CYS A 123 -13.21 3.48 -3.60
CA CYS A 123 -12.76 2.16 -3.21
C CYS A 123 -13.87 1.36 -2.52
N PRO A 124 -14.10 0.09 -2.89
CA PRO A 124 -15.10 -0.74 -2.22
C PRO A 124 -14.67 -1.18 -0.81
N VAL A 125 -13.40 -0.99 -0.46
CA VAL A 125 -12.84 -1.37 0.84
C VAL A 125 -13.07 -0.22 1.83
N ALA A 126 -13.98 -0.41 2.79
CA ALA A 126 -14.43 0.66 3.69
C ALA A 126 -13.29 1.39 4.41
N TYR A 127 -12.27 0.68 4.92
CA TYR A 127 -11.17 1.34 5.63
C TYR A 127 -10.36 2.29 4.72
N VAL A 128 -10.24 1.96 3.42
CA VAL A 128 -9.56 2.79 2.42
C VAL A 128 -10.45 3.97 2.07
N LYS A 129 -11.73 3.69 1.81
CA LYS A 129 -12.73 4.69 1.42
C LYS A 129 -12.93 5.78 2.47
N ASP A 130 -12.96 5.38 3.73
CA ASP A 130 -13.27 6.26 4.85
C ASP A 130 -12.02 6.92 5.45
N ALA A 131 -10.81 6.52 5.01
CA ALA A 131 -9.56 7.10 5.46
C ALA A 131 -9.43 8.56 5.03
N LYS A 132 -8.95 9.42 5.93
CA LYS A 132 -8.78 10.85 5.64
C LYS A 132 -7.38 11.11 5.14
N LEU A 133 -7.24 11.64 3.93
CA LEU A 133 -5.95 12.06 3.39
C LEU A 133 -5.32 13.16 4.26
N ARG A 134 -4.03 13.03 4.57
CA ARG A 134 -3.25 13.94 5.42
C ARG A 134 -1.87 14.22 4.84
N GLY A 135 -1.31 15.38 5.15
CA GLY A 135 0.04 15.79 4.74
C GLY A 135 0.06 16.82 3.61
N ALA A 136 1.26 17.30 3.30
CA ALA A 136 1.50 18.43 2.41
C ALA A 136 1.00 18.24 0.96
N LEU A 137 0.71 17.00 0.53
CA LEU A 137 0.07 16.78 -0.77
C LEU A 137 -1.43 17.11 -0.77
N PHE A 138 -2.08 17.08 0.38
CA PHE A 138 -3.55 17.08 0.47
C PHE A 138 -4.13 18.22 1.32
N GLU A 139 -3.29 18.92 2.09
CA GLU A 139 -3.67 19.94 3.07
C GLU A 139 -2.80 21.20 2.91
N ASP A 140 -3.40 22.37 3.13
CA ASP A 140 -2.68 23.66 3.09
C ASP A 140 -1.77 23.87 4.32
N GLU A 141 -2.20 23.37 5.48
CA GLU A 141 -1.48 23.45 6.77
C GLU A 141 -1.25 22.04 7.35
N PRO A 142 -0.33 21.24 6.77
CA PRO A 142 -0.06 19.89 7.24
C PRO A 142 0.78 19.88 8.52
N GLU A 143 0.76 18.76 9.24
CA GLU A 143 1.74 18.49 10.30
C GLU A 143 3.16 18.48 9.72
N GLU A 144 4.10 19.12 10.42
CA GLU A 144 5.46 19.34 9.92
C GLU A 144 6.14 18.02 9.51
N GLY A 145 6.71 18.00 8.29
CA GLY A 145 7.40 16.84 7.75
C GLY A 145 6.50 15.72 7.23
N THR A 146 5.17 15.82 7.32
CA THR A 146 4.22 14.85 6.76
C THR A 146 3.87 15.21 5.32
N ILE A 147 4.09 14.29 4.37
CA ILE A 147 3.89 14.58 2.93
C ILE A 147 2.70 13.82 2.36
N SER A 148 2.68 12.48 2.45
CA SER A 148 1.63 11.64 1.86
C SER A 148 1.23 10.49 2.78
N CYS A 149 0.13 10.66 3.50
CA CYS A 149 -0.46 9.61 4.33
C CYS A 149 -1.98 9.74 4.40
N ALA A 150 -2.61 8.78 5.09
CA ALA A 150 -4.00 8.90 5.50
C ALA A 150 -4.18 8.50 6.95
N ASP A 151 -5.09 9.18 7.64
CA ASP A 151 -5.60 8.78 8.95
C ASP A 151 -6.53 7.59 8.75
N THR A 152 -6.03 6.40 9.09
CA THR A 152 -6.76 5.13 9.03
C THR A 152 -7.16 4.64 10.42
N GLN A 153 -6.88 5.43 11.48
CA GLN A 153 -7.02 5.04 12.89
C GLN A 153 -6.31 3.72 13.20
N PHE A 154 -5.18 3.47 12.53
CA PHE A 154 -4.41 2.23 12.65
C PHE A 154 -3.30 2.38 13.70
N TRP A 155 -3.64 2.00 14.94
CA TRP A 155 -2.73 2.11 16.08
C TRP A 155 -1.85 0.87 16.20
N VAL A 156 -0.60 0.94 15.73
CA VAL A 156 0.41 -0.12 15.88
C VAL A 156 1.69 0.40 16.51
N ASP A 157 2.52 -0.53 16.96
CA ASP A 157 3.87 -0.22 17.44
C ASP A 157 4.75 0.24 16.26
N HIS A 158 5.16 1.51 16.25
CA HIS A 158 5.96 2.10 15.19
C HIS A 158 7.43 1.72 15.25
N GLN A 159 7.90 1.00 16.28
CA GLN A 159 9.31 0.62 16.37
C GLN A 159 9.82 -0.10 15.10
N GLU A 160 9.12 -1.14 14.65
CA GLU A 160 9.51 -1.89 13.46
C GLU A 160 9.40 -1.07 12.16
N PRO A 161 8.31 -0.32 11.91
CA PRO A 161 8.23 0.67 10.85
C PRO A 161 9.37 1.72 10.84
N ASP A 162 9.74 2.25 12.01
CA ASP A 162 10.77 3.28 12.15
C ASP A 162 12.16 2.71 11.86
N GLU A 163 12.47 1.52 12.38
CA GLU A 163 13.70 0.78 12.05
C GLU A 163 13.81 0.52 10.53
N ALA A 164 12.69 0.18 9.89
CA ALA A 164 12.63 0.00 8.45
C ALA A 164 12.87 1.32 7.68
N LEU A 165 12.30 2.44 8.15
CA LEU A 165 12.52 3.75 7.55
C LEU A 165 14.00 4.18 7.68
N ASN A 166 14.59 3.97 8.86
CA ASN A 166 16.00 4.25 9.10
C ASN A 166 16.90 3.43 8.17
N THR A 167 16.59 2.15 7.98
CA THR A 167 17.31 1.30 7.01
C THR A 167 17.26 1.84 5.57
N ILE A 168 16.12 2.40 5.15
CA ILE A 168 15.98 3.04 3.82
C ILE A 168 16.86 4.30 3.74
N LYS A 169 16.80 5.14 4.77
CA LYS A 169 17.59 6.39 4.86
C LYS A 169 19.10 6.12 4.91
N ASP A 170 19.55 5.12 5.66
CA ASP A 170 20.96 4.73 5.79
C ASP A 170 21.54 4.26 4.45
N LYS A 171 20.70 3.63 3.62
CA LYS A 171 21.04 3.25 2.23
C LYS A 171 21.00 4.43 1.25
N ARG A 172 20.77 5.65 1.73
CA ARG A 172 20.63 6.88 0.94
C ARG A 172 19.52 6.82 -0.13
N ILE A 173 18.52 5.98 0.11
CA ILE A 173 17.35 5.90 -0.76
C ILE A 173 16.42 7.05 -0.36
N ARG A 174 16.03 7.86 -1.34
CA ARG A 174 15.09 8.97 -1.11
C ARG A 174 13.74 8.44 -0.65
N TRP A 175 13.19 9.07 0.39
CA TRP A 175 11.87 8.76 0.95
C TRP A 175 10.95 9.98 0.82
N PRO A 176 10.05 10.03 -0.19
CA PRO A 176 9.28 11.23 -0.49
C PRO A 176 7.98 11.36 0.32
N PHE A 177 7.63 10.36 1.14
CA PHE A 177 6.35 10.34 1.87
C PHE A 177 6.38 11.10 3.20
N GLY A 178 7.58 11.50 3.65
CA GLY A 178 7.77 12.23 4.90
C GLY A 178 7.68 11.35 6.16
N CYS A 179 7.42 11.99 7.28
CA CYS A 179 7.14 11.35 8.57
C CYS A 179 5.73 10.76 8.60
N LEU A 180 5.51 9.78 9.48
CA LEU A 180 4.20 9.15 9.68
C LEU A 180 3.70 9.45 11.10
N PRO A 181 2.63 10.24 11.26
CA PRO A 181 1.99 10.44 12.56
C PRO A 181 1.39 9.13 13.10
N GLU A 182 1.21 9.04 14.42
CA GLU A 182 0.54 7.88 15.03
C GLU A 182 -0.88 7.68 14.49
N GLY A 183 -1.28 6.42 14.31
CA GLY A 183 -2.62 6.09 13.79
C GLY A 183 -2.78 6.26 12.27
N HIS A 184 -1.74 6.72 11.57
CA HIS A 184 -1.76 6.94 10.13
C HIS A 184 -1.03 5.83 9.37
N GLU A 185 -1.30 5.76 8.06
CA GLU A 185 -0.57 4.90 7.13
C GLU A 185 -0.06 5.71 5.94
N TYR A 186 1.15 5.41 5.46
CA TYR A 186 1.67 6.05 4.26
C TYR A 186 0.77 5.70 3.08
N LEU A 187 0.53 6.69 2.23
CA LEU A 187 -0.23 6.51 1.01
C LEU A 187 0.73 6.50 -0.19
N LEU A 188 0.60 5.45 -1.00
CA LEU A 188 1.20 5.38 -2.33
C LEU A 188 0.12 5.02 -3.35
N LEU A 189 0.07 5.78 -4.44
CA LEU A 189 -0.63 5.43 -5.67
C LEU A 189 0.38 5.49 -6.83
N VAL A 190 0.47 4.40 -7.58
CA VAL A 190 1.33 4.30 -8.77
C VAL A 190 0.44 4.16 -9.99
N LYS A 191 0.53 5.13 -10.91
CA LYS A 191 -0.04 4.98 -12.24
C LYS A 191 0.82 3.99 -13.02
N LEU A 192 0.19 2.99 -13.60
CA LEU A 192 0.85 2.01 -14.43
C LEU A 192 0.97 2.60 -15.83
N MET A 193 2.15 2.48 -16.43
CA MET A 193 2.27 2.81 -17.84
C MET A 193 1.41 1.81 -18.61
N GLY A 194 0.25 2.27 -19.08
CA GLY A 194 -0.40 1.61 -20.20
C GLY A 194 0.60 1.62 -21.36
N SER A 195 0.62 0.55 -22.14
CA SER A 195 1.15 0.65 -23.50
C SER A 195 0.33 1.70 -24.23
N ASP A 196 0.72 2.97 -24.12
CA ASP A 196 0.20 4.02 -24.98
C ASP A 196 0.44 3.54 -26.41
N GLU A 197 -0.64 3.55 -27.19
CA GLU A 197 -0.67 3.19 -28.60
C GLU A 197 0.50 3.89 -29.31
N SER A 198 1.44 3.06 -29.78
CA SER A 198 2.47 3.44 -30.75
C SER A 198 1.85 3.78 -32.09
#